data_AF-A0A977L6V5-F1
#
_entry.id   AF-A0A977L6V5-F1
#
_cell.length_a   1.000
_cell.length_b   1.000
_cell.length_c   1.000
_cell.angle_alpha   90.00
_cell.angle_beta   90.00
_cell.angle_gamma   90.00
#
_symmetry.space_group_name_H-M   'P 1'
#
loop_
_entity.id
_entity.type
_entity.pdbx_description
1 polymer ?
#
loop_
_entity_poly.entity_id
_entity_poly.type
_entity_poly.pdbx_seq_one_letter_code
_entity_poly.pdbx_strand_id
1 'polypeptide(L)'
;MYSHGSDINITLEIKVPKNMNTRVVSVYGMVEIKNFNAPLAVEATYGGVDVSVAEKSVGELLAETDYGQIYTNLDSKPIAREEGDFHREILMKPGVGSRYSFESKYGNVYLRKISQ
;
A
#
# COMPACT_ATOMS: atom_id res chain seq x y z
N MET A 1 3.02 25.98 -30.42
CA MET A 1 4.23 25.18 -30.17
C MET A 1 3.90 24.19 -29.06
N TYR A 2 3.84 22.90 -29.35
CA TYR A 2 3.63 21.89 -28.32
C TYR A 2 5.00 21.50 -27.78
N SER A 3 5.24 21.76 -26.49
CA SER A 3 6.41 21.23 -25.80
C SER A 3 6.22 19.71 -25.69
N HIS A 4 7.09 18.94 -26.34
CA HIS A 4 7.24 17.52 -26.03
C HIS A 4 8.18 17.47 -24.83
N GLY A 5 7.60 17.51 -23.62
CA GLY A 5 8.36 17.25 -22.41
C GLY A 5 9.08 15.91 -22.54
N SER A 6 10.31 15.83 -22.03
CA SER A 6 11.05 14.57 -22.02
C SER A 6 10.29 13.53 -21.20
N ASP A 7 10.05 12.36 -21.79
CA ASP A 7 9.55 11.20 -21.06
C ASP A 7 10.69 10.65 -20.19
N ILE A 8 10.58 10.86 -18.88
CA ILE A 8 11.59 10.45 -17.90
C ILE A 8 10.95 9.44 -16.98
N ASN A 9 11.43 8.19 -17.06
CA ASN A 9 11.07 7.13 -16.13
C ASN A 9 12.16 7.00 -15.06
N ILE A 10 11.77 7.13 -13.79
CA ILE A 10 12.67 6.99 -12.63
C ILE A 10 12.19 5.79 -11.83
N THR A 11 13.08 4.84 -11.60
CA THR A 11 12.84 3.68 -10.72
C THR A 11 13.88 3.66 -9.61
N LEU A 12 13.41 3.53 -8.37
CA LEU A 12 14.26 3.40 -7.19
C LEU A 12 14.00 2.06 -6.53
N GLU A 13 15.05 1.24 -6.42
CA GLU A 13 15.03 -0.01 -5.64
C GLU A 13 15.68 0.23 -4.28
N ILE A 14 14.89 0.13 -3.20
CA ILE A 14 15.36 0.30 -1.83
C ILE A 14 15.33 -1.06 -1.13
N LYS A 15 16.46 -1.45 -0.53
CA LYS A 15 16.55 -2.60 0.36
C LYS A 15 16.76 -2.11 1.78
N VAL A 16 16.01 -2.68 2.71
CA VAL A 16 16.14 -2.39 4.13
C VAL A 16 16.56 -3.65 4.90
N PRO A 17 17.20 -3.52 6.07
CA PRO A 17 17.48 -4.65 6.93
C PRO A 17 16.22 -5.45 7.28
N LYS A 18 16.36 -6.76 7.46
CA LYS A 18 15.27 -7.62 7.92
C LYS A 18 14.79 -7.15 9.30
N ASN A 19 13.50 -7.31 9.56
CA ASN A 19 12.86 -7.03 10.85
C ASN A 19 12.91 -5.55 11.30
N MET A 20 13.18 -4.62 10.38
CA MET A 20 13.23 -3.19 10.69
C MET A 20 11.86 -2.55 10.48
N ASN A 21 11.36 -1.84 11.49
CA ASN A 21 10.21 -0.95 11.33
C ASN A 21 10.52 0.10 10.26
N THR A 22 9.68 0.20 9.24
CA THR A 22 9.94 1.02 8.05
C THR A 22 8.75 1.92 7.75
N ARG A 23 9.06 3.17 7.38
CA ARG A 23 8.08 4.13 6.85
C ARG A 23 8.55 4.60 5.48
N VAL A 24 7.66 4.56 4.50
CA VAL A 24 7.90 5.04 3.14
C VAL A 24 6.94 6.19 2.85
N VAL A 25 7.47 7.31 2.40
CA VAL A 25 6.68 8.48 2.01
C VAL A 25 7.01 8.83 0.57
N SER A 26 5.98 8.90 -0.27
CA SER A 26 6.11 9.22 -1.70
C SER A 26 5.17 10.36 -2.07
N VAL A 27 5.72 11.41 -2.68
CA VAL A 27 4.89 12.50 -3.22
C VAL A 27 4.32 12.12 -4.58
N TYR A 28 5.12 11.49 -5.44
CA TYR A 28 4.74 11.13 -6.81
C TYR A 28 5.19 9.70 -7.13
N GLY A 29 4.35 8.97 -7.87
CA GLY A 29 4.67 7.63 -8.36
C GLY A 29 4.19 6.50 -7.46
N MET A 30 4.22 5.29 -8.01
CA MET A 30 3.76 4.07 -7.34
C MET A 30 4.79 3.59 -6.31
N VAL A 31 4.34 3.23 -5.12
CA VAL A 31 5.16 2.50 -4.14
C VAL A 31 4.83 1.02 -4.23
N GLU A 32 5.81 0.21 -4.68
CA GLU A 32 5.68 -1.25 -4.71
C GLU A 32 6.42 -1.90 -3.54
N ILE A 33 5.71 -2.72 -2.75
CA ILE A 33 6.29 -3.47 -1.63
C ILE A 33 6.16 -4.97 -1.87
N LYS A 34 7.28 -5.69 -1.76
CA LYS A 34 7.36 -7.15 -1.93
C LYS A 34 8.09 -7.78 -0.74
N ASN A 35 7.57 -8.90 -0.25
CA ASN A 35 8.22 -9.75 0.77
C ASN A 35 8.64 -9.01 2.05
N PHE A 36 7.76 -8.15 2.59
CA PHE A 36 8.00 -7.44 3.84
C PHE A 36 7.42 -8.19 5.04
N ASN A 37 8.19 -8.30 6.13
CA ASN A 37 7.82 -9.05 7.34
C ASN A 37 8.26 -8.34 8.63
N ALA A 38 7.93 -7.06 8.72
CA ALA A 38 8.17 -6.19 9.88
C ALA A 38 7.12 -5.06 9.85
N PRO A 39 6.87 -4.30 10.93
CA PRO A 39 5.93 -3.17 10.89
C PRO A 39 6.25 -2.19 9.74
N LEU A 40 5.20 -1.79 9.01
CA LEU A 40 5.33 -1.00 7.78
C LEU A 40 4.22 0.05 7.69
N ALA A 41 4.63 1.28 7.40
CA ALA A 41 3.72 2.35 7.00
C ALA A 41 4.12 2.90 5.62
N VAL A 42 3.15 3.07 4.72
CA VAL A 42 3.34 3.69 3.41
C VAL A 42 2.34 4.82 3.23
N GLU A 43 2.83 5.99 2.84
CA GLU A 43 2.02 7.17 2.55
C GLU A 43 2.36 7.68 1.14
N ALA A 44 1.38 7.67 0.25
CA ALA A 44 1.51 8.18 -1.11
C ALA A 44 0.57 9.38 -1.35
N THR A 45 1.07 10.48 -1.90
CA THR A 45 0.22 11.64 -2.21
C THR A 45 -0.41 11.53 -3.61
N TYR A 46 0.39 11.68 -4.66
CA TYR A 46 -0.02 11.65 -6.07
C TYR A 46 0.50 10.39 -6.77
N GLY A 47 0.20 9.24 -6.18
CA GLY A 47 0.62 7.93 -6.64
C GLY A 47 -0.12 6.84 -5.88
N GLY A 48 0.00 5.60 -6.31
CA GLY A 48 -0.66 4.47 -5.65
C GLY A 48 0.27 3.72 -4.68
N VAL A 49 -0.33 2.79 -3.94
CA VAL A 49 0.40 1.80 -3.15
C VAL A 49 0.03 0.42 -3.68
N ASP A 50 1.03 -0.38 -4.03
CA ASP A 50 0.86 -1.79 -4.40
C ASP A 50 1.71 -2.66 -3.48
N VAL A 51 1.05 -3.50 -2.68
CA VAL A 51 1.71 -4.38 -1.73
C VAL A 51 1.29 -5.83 -1.91
N SER A 52 2.29 -6.72 -1.90
CA SER A 52 2.07 -8.15 -1.76
C SER A 52 2.26 -8.58 -0.29
N VAL A 53 1.22 -9.18 0.31
CA VAL A 53 1.22 -9.57 1.73
C VAL A 53 1.13 -11.09 1.93
N ALA A 54 1.86 -11.58 2.92
CA ALA A 54 1.71 -12.94 3.45
C ALA A 54 0.63 -12.91 4.54
N GLU A 55 -0.63 -13.14 4.20
CA GLU A 55 -1.78 -12.93 5.11
C GLU A 55 -1.57 -13.51 6.53
N LYS A 56 -1.06 -14.75 6.63
CA LYS A 56 -0.86 -15.42 7.93
C LYS A 56 0.11 -14.69 8.87
N SER A 57 1.04 -13.87 8.36
CA SER A 57 2.03 -13.12 9.14
C SER A 57 1.65 -11.66 9.36
N VAL A 58 0.47 -11.23 8.91
CA VAL A 58 -0.03 -9.87 9.11
C VAL A 58 -1.09 -9.89 10.21
N GLY A 59 -0.78 -9.25 11.33
CA GLY A 59 -1.71 -9.17 12.46
C GLY A 59 -2.85 -8.21 12.20
N GLU A 60 -2.51 -7.03 11.67
CA GLU A 60 -3.46 -5.97 11.35
C GLU A 60 -3.01 -5.24 10.09
N LEU A 61 -3.97 -4.92 9.23
CA LEU A 61 -3.75 -4.20 7.99
C LEU A 61 -4.81 -3.10 7.88
N LEU A 62 -4.35 -1.86 7.84
CA LEU A 62 -5.15 -0.69 7.51
C LEU A 62 -4.82 -0.26 6.07
N ALA A 63 -5.85 -0.06 5.25
CA ALA A 63 -5.70 0.52 3.93
C ALA A 63 -6.68 1.68 3.77
N GLU A 64 -6.18 2.80 3.26
CA GLU A 64 -6.90 4.06 3.21
C GLU A 64 -6.64 4.80 1.89
N THR A 65 -7.67 5.44 1.36
CA THR A 65 -7.56 6.39 0.27
C THR A 65 -8.67 7.41 0.30
N ASP A 66 -8.36 8.66 -0.04
CA ASP A 66 -9.40 9.67 -0.17
C ASP A 66 -10.10 9.55 -1.54
N TYR A 67 -9.35 9.81 -2.61
CA TYR A 67 -9.94 9.94 -3.95
C TYR A 67 -9.77 8.69 -4.83
N GLY A 68 -9.10 7.65 -4.31
CA GLY A 68 -8.87 6.40 -5.02
C GLY A 68 -9.83 5.28 -4.64
N GLN A 69 -9.42 4.07 -4.97
CA GLN A 69 -10.10 2.82 -4.66
C GLN A 69 -9.15 1.84 -3.96
N ILE A 70 -9.73 0.99 -3.11
CA ILE A 70 -8.99 -0.11 -2.47
C ILE A 70 -9.38 -1.41 -3.15
N TYR A 71 -8.38 -2.07 -3.74
CA TYR A 71 -8.53 -3.38 -4.38
C TYR A 71 -7.83 -4.44 -3.57
N THR A 72 -8.48 -5.58 -3.40
CA THR A 72 -7.89 -6.72 -2.69
C THR A 72 -8.27 -8.03 -3.33
N ASN A 73 -7.30 -8.94 -3.45
CA ASN A 73 -7.54 -10.35 -3.77
C ASN A 73 -7.18 -11.28 -2.61
N LEU A 74 -7.02 -10.72 -1.40
CA LEU A 74 -6.78 -11.47 -0.17
C LEU A 74 -8.00 -12.35 0.18
N ASP A 75 -7.74 -13.49 0.82
CA ASP A 75 -8.80 -14.39 1.30
C ASP A 75 -9.54 -13.77 2.50
N SER A 76 -8.77 -13.11 3.37
CA SER A 76 -9.30 -12.40 4.53
C SER A 76 -10.26 -11.29 4.13
N LYS A 77 -11.33 -11.13 4.91
CA LYS A 77 -12.33 -10.07 4.70
C LYS A 77 -12.07 -8.88 5.63
N PRO A 78 -12.42 -7.66 5.21
CA PRO A 78 -12.44 -6.50 6.09
C PRO A 78 -13.34 -6.75 7.31
N ILE A 79 -12.85 -6.40 8.49
CA ILE A 79 -13.60 -6.43 9.75
C ILE A 79 -14.27 -5.08 10.04
N ALA A 80 -13.73 -4.01 9.47
CA ALA A 80 -14.35 -2.69 9.43
C ALA A 80 -14.09 -2.06 8.06
N ARG A 81 -15.03 -1.20 7.65
CA ARG A 81 -14.98 -0.46 6.40
C ARG A 81 -15.66 0.88 6.62
N GLU A 82 -15.01 1.93 6.18
CA GLU A 82 -15.59 3.27 6.09
C GLU A 82 -15.61 3.69 4.62
N GLU A 83 -16.75 4.23 4.18
CA GLU A 83 -16.92 4.78 2.83
C GLU A 83 -17.68 6.10 2.96
N GLY A 84 -16.97 7.19 2.71
CA GLY A 84 -17.52 8.53 2.52
C GLY A 84 -17.42 8.99 1.06
N ASP A 85 -17.85 10.22 0.80
CA ASP A 85 -17.88 10.79 -0.56
C ASP A 85 -16.50 10.77 -1.23
N PHE A 86 -15.44 11.01 -0.45
CA PHE A 86 -14.05 11.07 -0.88
C PHE A 86 -13.14 10.36 0.11
N HIS A 87 -13.62 9.34 0.80
CA HIS A 87 -12.78 8.61 1.76
C HIS A 87 -13.18 7.16 1.79
N ARG A 88 -12.19 6.27 1.72
CA ARG A 88 -12.36 4.83 1.78
C ARG A 88 -11.30 4.28 2.72
N GLU A 89 -11.75 3.53 3.70
CA GLU A 89 -10.88 2.85 4.65
C GLU A 89 -11.34 1.39 4.78
N ILE A 90 -10.39 0.47 4.86
CA ILE A 90 -10.65 -0.89 5.32
C ILE A 90 -9.65 -1.28 6.40
N LEU A 91 -10.17 -1.95 7.43
CA LEU A 91 -9.38 -2.60 8.46
C LEU A 91 -9.53 -4.12 8.31
N MET A 92 -8.41 -4.83 8.30
CA MET A 92 -8.35 -6.28 8.20
C MET A 92 -7.46 -6.86 9.30
N LYS A 93 -7.76 -8.08 9.74
CA LYS A 93 -6.89 -8.89 10.64
C LYS A 93 -6.65 -10.27 10.03
N PRO A 94 -5.76 -10.38 9.02
CA PRO A 94 -5.61 -11.60 8.22
C PRO A 94 -4.96 -12.78 8.97
N GLY A 95 -4.18 -12.51 10.01
CA GLY A 95 -3.42 -13.51 10.74
C GLY A 95 -2.87 -12.98 12.06
N VAL A 96 -1.66 -13.43 12.41
CA VAL A 96 -0.97 -13.02 13.63
C VAL A 96 0.42 -12.51 13.24
N GLY A 97 0.75 -11.29 13.61
CA GLY A 97 2.06 -10.71 13.29
C GLY A 97 2.06 -9.19 13.24
N SER A 98 2.82 -8.64 12.29
CA SER A 98 3.09 -7.20 12.21
C SER A 98 1.85 -6.40 11.80
N ARG A 99 1.83 -5.12 12.19
CA ARG A 99 0.81 -4.15 11.77
C ARG A 99 1.29 -3.38 10.55
N TYR A 100 0.44 -3.30 9.53
CA TYR A 100 0.66 -2.53 8.30
C TYR A 100 -0.34 -1.40 8.14
N SER A 101 0.12 -0.28 7.57
CA SER A 101 -0.71 0.87 7.19
C SER A 101 -0.35 1.30 5.78
N PHE A 102 -1.34 1.39 4.91
CA PHE A 102 -1.17 1.76 3.49
C PHE A 102 -2.12 2.88 3.13
N GLU A 103 -1.59 4.05 2.88
CA GLU A 103 -2.37 5.24 2.52
C GLU A 103 -1.99 5.72 1.13
N SER A 104 -3.00 6.01 0.32
CA SER A 104 -2.83 6.81 -0.89
C SER A 104 -3.88 7.91 -0.96
N LYS A 105 -3.46 9.17 -0.91
CA LYS A 105 -4.38 10.31 -0.92
C LYS A 105 -5.22 10.37 -2.21
N TYR A 106 -4.57 10.32 -3.37
CA TYR A 106 -5.25 10.45 -4.66
C TYR A 106 -5.17 9.21 -5.56
N GLY A 107 -4.37 8.21 -5.19
CA GLY A 107 -4.19 6.98 -5.96
C GLY A 107 -4.90 5.80 -5.33
N ASN A 108 -4.79 4.64 -5.98
CA ASN A 108 -5.39 3.41 -5.49
C ASN A 108 -4.45 2.68 -4.52
N VAL A 109 -5.04 1.87 -3.65
CA VAL A 109 -4.32 0.92 -2.79
C VAL A 109 -4.64 -0.50 -3.26
N TYR A 110 -3.61 -1.25 -3.63
CA TYR A 110 -3.70 -2.64 -4.08
C TYR A 110 -3.10 -3.58 -3.04
N LEU A 111 -3.96 -4.38 -2.41
CA LEU A 111 -3.56 -5.43 -1.47
C LEU A 111 -3.58 -6.77 -2.18
N ARG A 112 -2.40 -7.34 -2.44
CA ARG A 112 -2.26 -8.56 -3.23
C ARG A 112 -1.76 -9.73 -2.38
N LYS A 113 -2.25 -10.93 -2.68
CA LYS A 113 -1.59 -12.17 -2.26
C LYS A 113 -0.18 -12.21 -2.83
N ILE A 114 0.78 -12.73 -2.06
CA ILE A 114 2.08 -13.10 -2.61
C ILE A 114 1.85 -14.19 -3.66
N SER A 115 2.29 -13.93 -4.91
CA SER A 115 2.39 -14.96 -5.93
C SER A 115 3.49 -15.94 -5.56
N GLN A 116 3.14 -17.24 -5.48
CA GLN A 116 4.10 -18.33 -5.34
C GLN A 116 4.98 -18.45 -6.58
#